data_AF-A0A838K474-F1
#
_entry.id   AF-A0A838K474-F1
#
_cell.length_a   1.000
_cell.length_b   1.000
_cell.length_c   1.000
_cell.angle_alpha   90.00
_cell.angle_beta   90.00
_cell.angle_gamma   90.00
#
_symmetry.space_group_name_H-M   'P 1'
#
loop_
_entity.id
_entity.type
_entity.pdbx_description
1 polymer ?
#
loop_
_entity_poly.entity_id
_entity_poly.type
_entity_poly.pdbx_seq_one_letter_code
_entity_poly.pdbx_strand_id
1 'polypeptide(L)'
;MPKSTTRPGAIPIYLETGKRRVFACSMDWPGWCRAGKDEQRAMEALAAAAPRYAIVAAAAGRSFPAKAGGNFQVVERLAGTASTDFGVPGEAASADVDPRGVARRSA
;
A
#
# COMPACT_ATOMS: atom_id res chain seq x y z
N MET A 1 -19.40 -1.65 -5.09
CA MET A 1 -18.33 -1.45 -6.10
C MET A 1 -17.70 -2.81 -6.41
N PRO A 2 -17.43 -3.17 -7.67
CA PRO A 2 -16.80 -4.45 -7.96
C PRO A 2 -15.39 -4.45 -7.38
N LYS A 3 -15.06 -5.46 -6.55
CA LYS A 3 -13.72 -5.64 -5.99
C LYS A 3 -12.75 -5.88 -7.14
N SER A 4 -11.84 -4.95 -7.40
CA SER A 4 -10.76 -5.10 -8.38
C SER A 4 -10.05 -6.43 -8.13
N THR A 5 -10.13 -7.36 -9.08
CA THR A 5 -9.49 -8.67 -8.94
C THR A 5 -7.98 -8.49 -8.99
N THR A 6 -7.28 -8.78 -7.90
CA THR A 6 -5.83 -8.73 -7.83
C THR A 6 -5.22 -9.77 -8.78
N ARG A 7 -4.28 -9.35 -9.63
CA ARG A 7 -3.49 -10.24 -10.49
C ARG A 7 -2.57 -11.11 -9.63
N PRO A 8 -2.46 -12.41 -9.91
CA PRO A 8 -1.54 -13.27 -9.19
C PRO A 8 -0.11 -12.71 -9.22
N GLY A 9 0.50 -12.55 -8.03
CA GLY A 9 1.87 -12.05 -7.87
C GLY A 9 2.04 -10.53 -7.95
N ALA A 10 0.99 -9.76 -8.23
CA ALA A 10 1.02 -8.30 -8.12
C ALA A 10 0.69 -7.86 -6.70
N ILE A 11 1.33 -6.78 -6.25
CA ILE A 11 1.10 -6.21 -4.92
C ILE A 11 -0.06 -5.21 -5.03
N PRO A 12 -1.21 -5.47 -4.39
CA PRO A 12 -2.31 -4.53 -4.40
C PRO A 12 -1.94 -3.29 -3.59
N ILE A 13 -2.11 -2.12 -4.23
CA ILE A 13 -1.92 -0.81 -3.61
C ILE A 13 -3.13 0.07 -3.88
N TYR A 14 -3.34 1.04 -3.01
CA TYR A 14 -4.18 2.19 -3.31
C TYR A 14 -3.32 3.44 -3.50
N LEU A 15 -3.85 4.37 -4.29
CA LEU A 15 -3.26 5.69 -4.48
C LEU A 15 -4.18 6.77 -3.91
N GLU A 16 -3.65 7.61 -3.04
CA GLU A 16 -4.36 8.80 -2.52
C GLU A 16 -3.72 10.05 -3.09
N THR A 17 -4.45 10.79 -3.92
CA THR A 17 -3.93 11.91 -4.71
C THR A 17 -4.40 13.25 -4.15
N GLY A 18 -3.49 13.99 -3.53
CA GLY A 18 -3.67 15.40 -3.18
C GLY A 18 -3.25 16.34 -4.32
N LYS A 19 -3.30 17.65 -4.10
CA LYS A 19 -2.85 18.67 -5.05
C LYS A 19 -1.32 18.76 -5.16
N ARG A 20 -0.60 18.44 -4.09
CA ARG A 20 0.87 18.59 -3.97
C ARG A 20 1.62 17.28 -4.04
N ARG A 21 0.97 16.18 -3.68
CA ARG A 21 1.60 14.85 -3.58
C ARG A 21 0.57 13.73 -3.69
N VAL A 22 1.09 12.56 -4.04
CA VAL A 22 0.35 11.29 -4.08
C VAL A 22 0.97 10.34 -3.07
N PHE A 23 0.15 9.60 -2.34
CA PHE A 23 0.58 8.46 -1.54
C PHE A 23 0.29 7.15 -2.26
N ALA A 24 1.26 6.24 -2.24
CA ALA A 24 1.08 4.85 -2.63
C ALA A 24 1.21 3.99 -1.38
N CYS A 25 0.18 3.22 -1.06
CA CYS A 25 0.12 2.42 0.16
C CYS A 25 -0.27 0.96 -0.16
N SER A 26 0.39 -0.01 0.47
CA SER A 26 0.10 -1.43 0.31
C SER A 26 -1.10 -1.88 1.14
N MET A 27 -1.99 -2.68 0.54
CA MET A 27 -3.14 -3.27 1.24
C MET A 27 -2.74 -4.42 2.16
N ASP A 28 -1.73 -5.19 1.76
CA ASP A 28 -1.32 -6.41 2.46
C ASP A 28 -0.29 -6.16 3.56
N TRP A 29 0.42 -5.02 3.49
CA TRP A 29 1.51 -4.68 4.39
C TRP A 29 1.24 -3.35 5.08
N PRO A 30 0.56 -3.38 6.25
CA PRO A 30 0.24 -2.18 7.01
C PRO A 30 1.46 -1.30 7.27
N GLY A 31 1.30 0.00 7.04
CA GLY A 31 2.37 0.99 7.22
C GLY A 31 3.39 1.03 6.09
N TRP A 32 3.36 0.12 5.10
CA TRP A 32 4.16 0.26 3.88
C TRP A 32 3.50 1.25 2.93
N CYS A 33 3.75 2.54 3.19
CA CYS A 33 3.23 3.64 2.38
C CYS A 33 4.28 4.73 2.13
N ARG A 34 4.33 5.30 0.92
CA ARG A 34 5.27 6.37 0.55
C ARG A 34 4.61 7.43 -0.31
N ALA A 35 5.08 8.68 -0.15
CA ALA A 35 4.62 9.81 -0.94
C ALA A 35 5.56 10.11 -2.11
N GLY A 36 5.00 10.63 -3.20
CA GLY A 36 5.72 11.21 -4.33
C GLY A 36 4.99 12.44 -4.87
N LYS A 37 5.63 13.18 -5.78
CA LYS A 37 5.00 14.34 -6.44
C LYS A 37 3.83 13.94 -7.35
N ASP A 38 3.85 12.71 -7.84
CA ASP A 38 2.87 12.10 -8.73
C ASP A 38 2.78 10.59 -8.44
N GLU A 39 1.84 9.89 -9.09
CA GLU A 39 1.61 8.45 -8.89
C GLU A 39 2.90 7.63 -9.12
N GLN A 40 3.65 7.95 -10.18
CA GLN A 40 4.85 7.21 -10.55
C GLN A 40 5.94 7.35 -9.47
N ARG A 41 6.22 8.58 -9.03
CA ARG A 41 7.21 8.86 -7.98
C ARG A 41 6.80 8.23 -6.65
N ALA A 42 5.51 8.19 -6.34
CA ALA A 42 5.02 7.53 -5.13
C ALA A 42 5.28 6.01 -5.18
N MET A 43 5.01 5.37 -6.33
CA MET A 43 5.28 3.94 -6.54
C MET A 43 6.78 3.62 -6.55
N GLU A 44 7.61 4.46 -7.19
CA GLU A 44 9.08 4.33 -7.15
C GLU A 44 9.60 4.40 -5.70
N ALA A 45 9.13 5.36 -4.92
CA ALA A 45 9.49 5.49 -3.51
C ALA A 45 9.01 4.28 -2.68
N LEU A 46 7.82 3.76 -2.96
CA LEU A 46 7.28 2.58 -2.31
C LEU A 46 8.14 1.35 -2.58
N ALA A 47 8.52 1.12 -3.84
CA ALA A 47 9.45 0.05 -4.24
C ALA A 47 10.83 0.21 -3.59
N ALA A 48 11.37 1.43 -3.54
CA ALA A 48 12.65 1.71 -2.90
C ALA A 48 12.63 1.42 -1.38
N ALA A 49 11.46 1.47 -0.74
CA ALA A 49 11.29 1.10 0.66
C ALA A 49 11.22 -0.42 0.90
N ALA A 50 10.96 -1.23 -0.14
CA ALA A 50 10.74 -2.68 -0.03
C ALA A 50 11.86 -3.44 0.70
N PRO A 51 13.16 -3.18 0.46
CA PRO A 51 14.23 -3.91 1.14
C PRO A 51 14.20 -3.76 2.67
N ARG A 52 13.70 -2.62 3.19
CA ARG A 52 13.58 -2.40 4.64
C ARG A 52 12.48 -3.25 5.27
N TYR A 53 11.36 -3.44 4.57
CA TYR A 53 10.27 -4.30 5.03
C TYR A 53 10.61 -5.79 4.89
N ALA A 54 11.41 -6.14 3.87
CA ALA A 54 11.88 -7.52 3.67
C ALA A 54 12.65 -8.05 4.89
N ILE A 55 13.46 -7.21 5.54
CA ILE A 55 14.20 -7.58 6.77
C ILE A 55 13.22 -7.96 7.89
N VAL A 56 12.19 -7.14 8.11
CA VAL A 56 11.18 -7.38 9.16
C VAL A 56 10.34 -8.61 8.85
N ALA A 57 9.93 -8.78 7.60
CA ALA A 57 9.15 -9.92 7.18
C ALA A 57 9.93 -11.24 7.31
N ALA A 58 11.22 -11.23 6.95
CA ALA A 58 12.11 -12.39 7.14
C ALA A 58 12.25 -12.76 8.62
N ALA A 59 12.46 -11.78 9.50
CA ALA A 59 12.51 -12.00 10.94
C ALA A 59 11.20 -12.57 11.50
N ALA A 60 10.06 -12.24 10.89
CA ALA A 60 8.74 -12.77 11.24
C ALA A 60 8.38 -14.09 10.54
N GLY A 61 9.29 -14.67 9.73
CA GLY A 61 9.01 -15.90 8.95
C GLY A 61 7.92 -15.72 7.88
N ARG A 62 7.73 -14.49 7.38
CA ARG A 62 6.74 -14.16 6.35
C ARG A 62 7.41 -13.93 5.00
N SER A 63 6.81 -14.47 3.95
CA SER A 63 7.18 -14.14 2.58
C SER A 63 6.89 -12.67 2.29
N PHE A 64 7.86 -11.93 1.78
CA PHE A 64 7.69 -10.55 1.36
C PHE A 64 8.28 -10.35 -0.04
N PRO A 65 7.62 -9.57 -0.92
CA PRO A 65 8.10 -9.33 -2.28
C PRO A 65 9.28 -8.35 -2.29
N ALA A 66 10.44 -8.78 -1.79
CA ALA A 66 11.64 -7.95 -1.61
C ALA A 66 12.21 -7.39 -2.92
N LYS A 67 11.95 -8.07 -4.04
CA LYS A 67 12.33 -7.67 -5.40
C LYS A 67 11.11 -7.23 -6.23
N ALA A 68 10.12 -6.60 -5.58
CA ALA A 68 8.85 -6.24 -6.22
C ALA A 68 9.00 -5.56 -7.59
N GLY A 69 10.10 -4.86 -7.86
CA GLY A 69 10.39 -4.32 -9.20
C GLY A 69 9.29 -3.40 -9.73
N GLY A 70 8.46 -2.83 -8.85
CA GLY A 70 7.30 -2.05 -9.26
C GLY A 70 6.11 -2.87 -9.79
N ASN A 71 6.01 -4.18 -9.50
CA ASN A 71 4.82 -4.99 -9.80
C ASN A 71 3.65 -4.66 -8.86
N PHE A 72 3.30 -3.37 -8.79
CA PHE A 72 2.15 -2.88 -8.07
C PHE A 72 0.92 -2.94 -8.97
N GLN A 73 -0.22 -3.27 -8.38
CA GLN A 73 -1.52 -3.11 -8.98
C GLN A 73 -2.31 -2.08 -8.20
N VAL A 74 -2.64 -0.96 -8.85
CA VAL A 74 -3.55 0.03 -8.27
C VAL A 74 -4.95 -0.55 -8.26
N VAL A 75 -5.43 -0.95 -7.09
CA VAL A 75 -6.77 -1.54 -6.90
C VAL A 75 -7.82 -0.50 -6.52
N GLU A 76 -7.37 0.65 -6.01
CA GLU A 76 -8.21 1.76 -5.57
C GLU A 76 -7.49 3.10 -5.78
N ARG A 77 -8.25 4.15 -6.14
CA ARG A 77 -7.77 5.54 -6.21
C ARG A 77 -8.69 6.41 -5.37
N LEU A 78 -8.09 7.20 -4.48
CA LEU A 78 -8.75 8.09 -3.55
C LEU A 78 -8.38 9.54 -3.86
N ALA A 79 -9.35 10.43 -3.75
CA ALA A 79 -9.06 11.86 -3.73
C ALA A 79 -8.51 12.22 -2.35
N GLY A 80 -7.33 12.81 -2.32
CA GLY A 80 -6.72 13.30 -1.09
C GLY A 80 -7.35 14.59 -0.60
N THR A 81 -7.10 14.93 0.65
CA THR A 81 -7.55 16.14 1.33
C THR A 81 -6.39 17.09 1.61
N ALA A 82 -6.64 18.17 2.36
CA ALA A 82 -5.58 19.05 2.84
C ALA A 82 -4.52 18.31 3.68
N SER A 83 -4.91 17.22 4.36
CA SER A 83 -3.98 16.36 5.12
C SER A 83 -2.97 15.66 4.20
N THR A 84 -3.42 15.17 3.05
CA THR A 84 -2.57 14.58 2.01
C THR A 84 -1.54 15.59 1.53
N ASP A 85 -1.99 16.83 1.29
CA ASP A 85 -1.12 17.92 0.85
C ASP A 85 -0.11 18.36 1.92
N PHE A 86 -0.46 18.22 3.19
CA PHE A 86 0.45 18.46 4.32
C PHE A 86 1.51 17.36 4.42
N GLY A 87 1.12 16.10 4.19
CA GLY A 87 2.03 14.96 4.20
C GLY A 87 1.60 13.76 5.02
N VAL A 88 0.30 13.65 5.30
CA VAL A 88 -0.27 12.52 6.02
C VAL A 88 -1.39 11.95 5.15
N PRO A 89 -1.46 10.62 4.94
CA PRO A 89 -2.64 10.01 4.33
C PRO A 89 -3.90 10.44 5.09
N GLY A 90 -4.81 11.08 4.39
CA GLY A 90 -5.99 11.72 4.97
C GLY A 90 -7.25 10.86 4.89
N GLU A 91 -7.26 9.86 4.01
CA GLU A 91 -8.41 9.01 3.76
C GLU A 91 -8.10 7.55 4.10
N ALA A 92 -9.08 6.85 4.68
CA ALA A 92 -8.98 5.42 4.91
C ALA A 92 -9.36 4.68 3.63
N ALA A 93 -8.47 3.82 3.13
CA ALA A 93 -8.83 2.95 2.01
C ALA A 93 -9.97 2.01 2.42
N SER A 94 -10.81 1.63 1.45
CA SER A 94 -12.01 0.83 1.74
C SER A 94 -11.70 -0.50 2.47
N ALA A 95 -10.52 -1.09 2.25
CA ALA A 95 -10.11 -2.30 2.96
C ALA A 95 -9.47 -2.06 4.33
N ASP A 96 -9.08 -0.83 4.67
CA ASP A 96 -8.56 -0.51 6.00
C ASP A 96 -9.68 -0.53 7.06
N VAL A 97 -10.92 -0.27 6.62
CA VAL A 97 -12.12 -0.30 7.46
C VAL A 97 -12.86 -1.65 7.42
N ASP A 98 -12.40 -2.61 6.61
CA ASP A 98 -12.90 -3.97 6.64
C ASP A 98 -12.42 -4.64 7.93
N PRO A 99 -13.32 -5.03 8.86
CA PRO A 99 -12.92 -5.72 10.08
C PRO A 99 -12.29 -7.07 9.71
N ARG A 100 -10.95 -7.10 9.61
CA ARG A 100 -10.20 -8.35 9.48
C ARG A 100 -10.42 -9.14 10.76
N GLY A 101 -11.37 -10.08 10.70
CA GLY A 101 -11.60 -11.04 11.77
C GLY A 101 -10.27 -11.68 12.17
N VAL A 102 -9.96 -11.62 13.47
CA VAL A 102 -8.87 -12.38 14.09
C VAL A 102 -8.92 -13.79 13.51
N ALA A 103 -7.88 -14.19 12.77
CA ALA A 103 -7.76 -15.57 12.30
C ALA A 103 -7.84 -16.47 13.54
N ARG A 104 -8.96 -17.18 13.67
CA ARG A 104 -9.12 -18.22 14.68
C ARG A 104 -7.95 -19.19 14.48
N ARG A 105 -7.04 -19.23 15.46
CA ARG A 105 -6.02 -20.28 15.48
C ARG A 105 -6.76 -21.58 15.77
N SER A 106 -6.80 -22.49 14.81
CA SER A 106 -7.19 -23.87 15.06
C SER A 106 -6.06 -24.52 15.87
N ALA A 107 -6.43 -25.08 17.02
CA ALA A 107 -5.59 -25.92 17.85
C ALA A 107 -5.37 -27.29 17.19
#